data_AF-A0A9J6GXT3-F1
#
_entry.id   AF-A0A9J6GXT3-F1
#
_cell.length_a   1.000
_cell.length_b   1.000
_cell.length_c   1.000
_cell.angle_alpha   90.00
_cell.angle_beta   90.00
_cell.angle_gamma   90.00
#
_symmetry.space_group_name_H-M   'P 1'
#
loop_
_entity.id
_entity.type
_entity.pdbx_description
1 polymer ?
#
loop_
_entity_poly.entity_id
_entity_poly.type
_entity_poly.pdbx_seq_one_letter_code
_entity_poly.pdbx_strand_id
1 'polypeptide(L)' 'MANSKYDVDVFIEHGANAIEADIQFSPDGNVTWVYHGVPCDCYRTCTRYEAFPEYLDYMRNITNVREYPNLSSA' A
#
# COMPACT_ATOMS: atom_id res chain seq x y z
N MET A 1 -8.18 -3.30 -0.55
CA MET A 1 -7.26 -2.18 -0.74
C MET A 1 -6.41 -1.83 0.46
N ALA A 2 -5.12 -1.68 0.22
CA ALA A 2 -4.08 -1.26 1.15
C ALA A 2 -3.39 -0.01 0.57
N ASN A 3 -4.09 1.11 0.52
CA ASN A 3 -3.68 2.28 -0.27
C ASN A 3 -2.77 3.27 0.47
N SER A 4 -2.41 2.98 1.72
CA SER A 4 -1.47 3.75 2.51
C SER A 4 -0.47 2.82 3.20
N LYS A 5 0.70 3.33 3.56
CA LYS A 5 1.73 2.56 4.30
C LYS A 5 1.13 1.96 5.59
N TYR A 6 0.29 2.72 6.29
CA TYR A 6 -0.45 2.26 7.47
C TYR A 6 -1.35 1.05 7.19
N ASP A 7 -2.10 1.06 6.09
CA ASP A 7 -2.97 -0.08 5.74
C ASP A 7 -2.13 -1.33 5.44
N VAL A 8 -0.96 -1.16 4.80
CA VAL A 8 -0.02 -2.26 4.54
C VAL A 8 0.46 -2.89 5.84
N ASP A 9 0.98 -2.09 6.78
CA ASP A 9 1.42 -2.57 8.10
C ASP A 9 0.29 -3.34 8.80
N VAL A 10 -0.91 -2.75 8.88
CA VAL A 10 -2.08 -3.37 9.54
C VAL A 10 -2.45 -4.71 8.91
N PHE A 11 -2.45 -4.83 7.57
CA PHE A 11 -2.80 -6.10 6.94
C PHE A 11 -1.74 -7.16 7.14
N ILE A 12 -0.46 -6.80 7.07
CA ILE A 12 0.65 -7.75 7.32
C ILE A 12 0.62 -8.22 8.78
N GLU A 13 0.45 -7.30 9.75
CA GLU A 13 0.30 -7.65 11.17
C GLU A 13 -0.91 -8.56 11.43
N HIS A 14 -1.97 -8.41 10.66
CA HIS A 14 -3.15 -9.30 10.70
C HIS A 14 -2.99 -10.61 9.91
N GLY A 15 -1.81 -10.88 9.34
CA GLY A 15 -1.47 -12.15 8.71
C GLY A 15 -1.66 -12.21 7.19
N ALA A 16 -1.84 -11.06 6.52
CA ALA A 16 -1.85 -11.02 5.07
C ALA A 16 -0.45 -11.33 4.50
N ASN A 17 -0.39 -12.21 3.50
CA ASN A 17 0.85 -12.54 2.76
C ASN A 17 0.93 -11.87 1.39
N ALA A 18 -0.14 -11.16 1.01
CA ALA A 18 -0.25 -10.36 -0.19
C ALA A 18 -1.22 -9.21 0.10
N ILE A 19 -1.06 -8.12 -0.64
CA ILE A 19 -1.92 -6.95 -0.57
C ILE A 19 -2.39 -6.58 -1.98
N GLU A 20 -3.47 -5.82 -2.02
CA GLU A 20 -4.01 -5.21 -3.24
C GLU A 20 -4.04 -3.70 -3.01
N ALA A 21 -3.65 -2.92 -4.02
CA ALA A 21 -3.54 -1.47 -3.94
C ALA A 21 -4.02 -0.83 -5.25
N ASP A 22 -4.83 0.22 -5.12
CA ASP A 22 -5.45 0.92 -6.24
C ASP A 22 -4.52 2.00 -6.79
N ILE A 23 -4.18 1.93 -8.08
CA ILE A 23 -3.33 2.92 -8.74
C ILE A 23 -4.19 3.94 -9.47
N GLN A 24 -4.14 5.20 -9.02
CA GLN A 24 -4.82 6.30 -9.69
C GLN A 24 -3.97 6.85 -10.84
N PHE A 25 -4.63 6.99 -11.99
CA PHE A 25 -4.09 7.68 -13.15
C PHE A 25 -4.80 9.03 -13.35
N SER A 26 -4.04 10.07 -13.72
CA SER A 26 -4.59 11.31 -14.26
C SER A 26 -5.09 11.11 -15.71
N PRO A 27 -5.90 12.03 -16.27
CA PRO A 27 -6.46 11.89 -17.60
C PRO A 27 -5.44 11.76 -18.74
N ASP A 28 -4.20 12.21 -18.53
CA ASP A 28 -3.07 12.08 -19.44
C ASP A 28 -2.31 10.75 -19.28
N GLY A 29 -2.76 9.86 -18.40
CA GLY A 29 -2.18 8.53 -18.17
C GLY A 29 -0.99 8.52 -17.22
N ASN A 30 -0.68 9.62 -16.55
CA ASN A 30 0.35 9.66 -15.51
C ASN A 30 -0.17 9.07 -14.19
N VAL A 31 0.69 8.35 -13.48
CA VAL A 31 0.36 7.81 -12.15
C VAL A 31 0.56 8.89 -11.10
N THR A 32 -0.44 9.08 -10.23
CA THR A 32 -0.42 10.15 -9.21
C THR A 32 -0.35 9.57 -7.80
N TRP A 33 -1.35 8.79 -7.42
CA TRP A 33 -1.57 8.32 -6.06
C TRP A 33 -1.87 6.82 -6.03
N VAL A 34 -1.58 6.18 -4.91
CA VAL A 34 -2.23 4.95 -4.53
C VAL A 34 -3.51 5.33 -3.81
N TYR A 35 -4.67 5.25 -4.48
CA TYR A 35 -5.94 5.79 -3.99
C TYR A 35 -7.14 5.20 -4.72
N HIS A 36 -8.18 4.84 -3.94
CA HIS A 36 -9.45 4.33 -4.46
C HIS A 36 -10.49 5.44 -4.61
N GLY A 37 -10.82 6.14 -3.52
CA GLY A 37 -11.95 7.07 -3.47
C GLY A 37 -13.31 6.38 -3.25
N VAL A 38 -14.38 7.18 -3.17
CA VAL A 38 -15.76 6.69 -2.93
C VAL A 38 -16.45 6.41 -4.27
N PRO A 39 -17.26 5.33 -4.42
CA PRO A 39 -17.58 4.31 -3.42
C PRO A 39 -16.49 3.24 -3.29
N CYS A 40 -16.38 2.61 -2.12
CA CYS A 40 -15.55 1.42 -1.89
C CYS A 40 -16.33 0.42 -1.01
N ASP A 41 -15.70 -0.72 -0.69
CA ASP A 41 -16.28 -1.74 0.20
C ASP A 41 -16.87 -1.14 1.49
N CYS A 42 -18.02 -1.67 1.90
CA CYS A 42 -18.78 -1.18 3.04
C CYS A 42 -17.91 -1.04 4.31
N TYR A 43 -18.09 0.08 5.02
CA TYR A 43 -17.43 0.40 6.30
C TYR A 43 -15.90 0.53 6.24
N ARG A 44 -15.30 0.62 5.05
CA ARG A 44 -13.88 0.93 4.86
C ARG A 44 -13.69 2.44 4.69
N THR A 45 -12.58 2.98 5.20
CA THR A 45 -12.17 4.35 4.88
C THR A 45 -11.64 4.39 3.45
N CYS A 46 -12.43 4.92 2.52
CA CYS A 46 -12.08 4.90 1.09
C CYS A 46 -11.02 5.90 0.66
N THR A 47 -10.67 6.83 1.55
CA THR A 47 -9.92 8.03 1.20
C THR A 47 -8.49 8.03 1.76
N ARG A 48 -7.99 6.90 2.25
CA ARG A 48 -6.57 6.74 2.56
C ARG A 48 -5.79 6.67 1.25
N TYR A 49 -4.64 7.34 1.22
CA TYR A 49 -3.78 7.40 0.04
C TYR A 49 -2.32 7.58 0.41
N GLU A 50 -1.47 7.37 -0.58
CA GLU A 50 -0.04 7.64 -0.54
C GLU A 50 0.43 8.14 -1.92
N ALA A 51 1.46 8.97 -1.96
CA ALA A 51 2.13 9.29 -3.22
C ALA A 51 2.69 8.00 -3.83
N PHE A 52 2.42 7.76 -5.11
CA PHE A 52 2.86 6.52 -5.78
C PHE A 52 4.35 6.17 -5.59
N PRO A 53 5.32 7.09 -5.78
CA PRO A 53 6.72 6.76 -5.57
C PRO A 53 7.04 6.40 -4.12
N GLU A 54 6.43 7.07 -3.14
CA GLU A 54 6.65 6.79 -1.73
C GLU A 54 6.08 5.44 -1.31
N TYR A 55 4.92 5.07 -1.88
CA TYR A 55 4.32 3.77 -1.65
C TYR A 55 5.21 2.65 -2.20
N LEU A 56 5.73 2.79 -3.43
CA LEU A 56 6.63 1.80 -4.02
C LEU A 56 7.97 1.68 -3.30
N ASP A 57 8.54 2.80 -2.83
CA ASP A 57 9.77 2.77 -2.04
C ASP A 57 9.56 2.05 -0.72
N TYR A 58 8.45 2.32 -0.03
CA TYR A 58 8.07 1.60 1.18
C TYR A 58 7.87 0.09 0.91
N MET A 59 7.13 -0.28 -0.15
CA MET A 59 6.95 -1.69 -0.54
C MET A 59 8.28 -2.39 -0.84
N ARG A 60 9.19 -1.70 -1.52
CA ARG A 60 10.55 -2.20 -1.77
C ARG A 60 11.28 -2.48 -0.45
N ASN A 61 11.22 -1.56 0.51
CA ASN A 61 11.91 -1.69 1.79
C ASN A 61 11.40 -2.90 2.59
N ILE A 62 10.09 -3.11 2.67
CA ILE A 62 9.51 -4.22 3.46
C ILE A 62 9.58 -5.58 2.78
N THR A 63 9.76 -5.63 1.45
CA THR A 63 9.91 -6.89 0.70
C THR A 63 11.37 -7.26 0.42
N ASN A 64 12.32 -6.38 0.72
CA ASN A 64 13.75 -6.63 0.53
C ASN A 64 14.43 -7.13 1.81
N VAL A 65 14.58 -8.45 1.91
CA VAL A 65 15.17 -9.15 3.06
C VAL A 65 16.65 -8.80 3.31
N ARG A 66 17.36 -8.21 2.34
CA ARG A 66 18.79 -7.85 2.49
C ARG A 66 19.03 -6.49 3.16
N GLU A 67 18.01 -5.65 3.28
CA GLU A 67 18.15 -4.29 3.83
C GLU A 67 17.56 -4.14 5.24
N TYR A 68 16.79 -5.14 5.73
CA TYR A 68 16.19 -5.16 7.06
C TYR A 68 16.43 -6.51 7.78
N PRO A 69 17.52 -6.68 8.54
CA PRO A 69 17.89 -7.95 9.19
C PRO A 69 16.98 -8.39 10.36
N ASN A 70 15.95 -7.62 10.71
CA ASN A 70 15.12 -7.89 11.90
C ASN A 70 13.78 -8.57 11.62
N LEU A 71 13.45 -8.86 10.35
CA LEU A 71 12.22 -9.62 9.99
C LEU A 71 12.50 -11.10 9.67
N SER A 72 13.76 -11.55 9.70
CA SER A 72 14.14 -12.94 9.44
C SER A 72 14.12 -13.85 10.68
N SER A 73 13.47 -13.43 11.77
CA SER A 73 13.49 -14.12 13.07
C SER A 73 12.11 -14.65 13.51
N ALA A 74 11.13 -14.69 12.61
CA ALA A 74 9.81 -15.28 12.85
C ALA A 74 9.69 -16.64 12.15
#